data_AF-A0A3Q0QXG4-F1
#
_entry.id   AF-A0A3Q0QXG4-F1
#
_cell.length_a   1.000
_cell.length_b   1.000
_cell.length_c   1.000
_cell.angle_alpha   90.00
_cell.angle_beta   90.00
_cell.angle_gamma   90.00
#
_symmetry.space_group_name_H-M   'P 1'
#
loop_
_entity.id
_entity.type
_entity.pdbx_description
1 polymer ?
#
loop_
_entity_poly.entity_id
_entity_poly.type
_entity_poly.pdbx_seq_one_letter_code
_entity_poly.pdbx_strand_id
1 'polypeptide(L)'
;MTIRDIIRKVERTEILKRQALLVSGLVEWQFQDHDGSMVTFDIFTNLKLEEALEKKQKLKIKINNEMHTADPQLKKAVSANRKNVELIRKELKDDNALPLPSFWEDMKGDLVKLFALTPGSKEYKDVEGELTKAGLHVNIISIERVQNPTLWQNYQILKKQMEAKNKHTNNEKLLYHGTKATSIDLINKQGFNRRNAGAHGNQSLTHNTHLKVEYFRISVATN
;
A
#
# COMPACT_ATOMS: atom_id res chain seq x y z
N MET A 1 23.58 -15.06 15.22
CA MET A 1 22.36 -14.65 14.47
C MET A 1 21.25 -15.61 14.85
N THR A 2 20.19 -15.15 15.50
CA THR A 2 19.13 -16.05 16.01
C THR A 2 18.01 -16.24 14.98
N ILE A 3 17.20 -17.30 15.11
CA ILE A 3 16.02 -17.54 14.26
C ILE A 3 15.07 -16.33 14.26
N ARG A 4 14.94 -15.64 15.41
CA ARG A 4 14.14 -14.40 15.50
C ARG A 4 14.70 -13.26 14.66
N ASP A 5 16.03 -13.13 14.58
CA ASP A 5 16.67 -12.07 13.77
C ASP A 5 16.45 -12.31 12.28
N ILE A 6 16.48 -13.58 11.86
CA ILE A 6 16.19 -13.98 10.48
C ILE A 6 14.73 -13.65 10.13
N ILE A 7 13.77 -14.06 10.96
CA ILE A 7 12.34 -13.79 10.75
C ILE A 7 12.09 -12.28 10.63
N ARG A 8 12.61 -11.48 11.56
CA ARG A 8 12.48 -10.01 11.51
C ARG A 8 13.08 -9.40 10.25
N LYS A 9 14.20 -9.94 9.76
CA LYS A 9 14.86 -9.47 8.54
C LYS A 9 14.01 -9.78 7.30
N VAL A 10 13.45 -10.99 7.21
CA VAL A 10 12.56 -11.37 6.10
C VAL A 10 11.34 -10.44 6.07
N GLU A 11 10.69 -10.24 7.22
CA GLU A 11 9.51 -9.39 7.33
C GLU A 11 9.77 -7.93 6.94
N ARG A 12 10.89 -7.36 7.41
CA ARG A 12 11.31 -5.99 7.01
C ARG A 12 11.52 -5.90 5.50
N THR A 13 12.12 -6.93 4.91
CA THR A 13 12.39 -6.97 3.48
C THR A 13 11.08 -7.04 2.68
N GLU A 14 10.11 -7.84 3.12
CA GLU A 14 8.80 -7.91 2.48
C GLU A 14 8.02 -6.59 2.58
N ILE A 15 8.02 -5.95 3.76
CA ILE A 15 7.37 -4.65 3.95
C ILE A 15 8.00 -3.58 3.04
N LEU A 16 9.33 -3.51 3.03
CA LEU A 16 10.06 -2.55 2.18
C LEU A 16 9.77 -2.80 0.70
N LYS A 17 9.77 -4.06 0.26
CA LYS A 17 9.46 -4.42 -1.12
C LYS A 17 8.03 -4.07 -1.49
N ARG A 18 7.08 -4.30 -0.58
CA ARG A 18 5.69 -3.88 -0.76
C ARG A 18 5.61 -2.38 -0.96
N GLN A 19 6.17 -1.58 -0.06
CA GLN A 19 6.20 -0.11 -0.16
C GLN A 19 6.84 0.37 -1.46
N ALA A 20 7.97 -0.24 -1.84
CA ALA A 20 8.68 0.10 -3.07
C ALA A 20 7.84 -0.15 -4.32
N LEU A 21 7.09 -1.26 -4.34
CA LEU A 21 6.14 -1.55 -5.40
C LEU A 21 5.00 -0.52 -5.44
N LEU A 22 4.46 -0.09 -4.27
CA LEU A 22 3.40 0.92 -4.22
C LEU A 22 3.85 2.22 -4.88
N VAL A 23 5.02 2.71 -4.48
CA VAL A 23 5.56 3.96 -4.98
C VAL A 23 5.89 3.86 -6.47
N SER A 24 6.46 2.74 -6.93
CA SER A 24 6.72 2.52 -8.36
C SER A 24 5.48 2.49 -9.25
N GLY A 25 4.30 2.24 -8.68
CA GLY A 25 3.03 2.30 -9.42
C GLY A 25 2.46 3.72 -9.56
N LEU A 26 2.89 4.65 -8.72
CA LEU A 26 2.38 6.03 -8.69
C LEU A 26 3.35 7.02 -9.34
N VAL A 27 4.64 6.80 -9.12
CA VAL A 27 5.69 7.73 -9.49
C VAL A 27 6.92 6.98 -9.98
N GLU A 28 7.57 7.56 -10.98
CA GLU A 28 8.84 7.09 -11.50
C GLU A 28 9.87 8.22 -11.43
N TRP A 29 10.87 8.02 -10.59
CA TRP A 29 12.07 8.84 -10.56
C TRP A 29 13.05 8.34 -11.61
N GLN A 30 13.64 9.30 -12.32
CA GLN A 30 14.59 9.07 -13.39
C GLN A 30 15.77 10.04 -13.24
N PHE A 31 16.87 9.74 -13.90
CA PHE A 31 17.99 10.66 -14.08
C PHE A 31 18.41 10.71 -15.55
N GLN A 32 18.94 11.86 -15.96
CA GLN A 32 19.53 12.00 -17.28
C GLN A 32 20.99 11.53 -17.24
N ASP A 33 21.32 10.53 -18.05
CA ASP A 33 22.69 10.03 -18.21
C ASP A 33 23.52 10.95 -19.13
N HIS A 34 24.83 10.72 -19.17
CA HIS A 34 25.81 11.51 -19.93
C HIS A 34 25.54 11.56 -21.44
N ASP A 35 24.88 10.54 -21.98
CA ASP A 35 24.47 10.46 -23.39
C ASP A 35 23.10 11.15 -23.65
N GLY A 36 22.50 11.72 -22.60
CA GLY A 36 21.19 12.35 -22.63
C GLY A 36 20.00 11.40 -22.50
N SER A 37 20.24 10.09 -22.36
CA SER A 37 19.18 9.11 -22.13
C SER A 37 18.58 9.26 -20.73
N MET A 38 17.29 8.92 -20.62
CA MET A 38 16.57 8.93 -19.34
C MET A 38 16.60 7.53 -18.75
N VAL A 39 17.24 7.38 -17.59
CA VAL A 39 17.40 6.10 -16.91
C VAL A 39 16.55 6.09 -15.65
N THR A 40 15.74 5.03 -15.49
CA THR A 40 14.86 4.85 -14.33
C THR A 40 15.64 4.26 -13.15
N PHE A 41 15.24 4.64 -11.93
CA PHE A 41 15.77 4.02 -10.72
C PHE A 41 15.11 2.67 -10.43
N ASP A 42 15.82 1.80 -9.70
CA ASP A 42 15.21 0.61 -9.12
C ASP A 42 14.12 0.98 -8.10
N ILE A 43 13.16 0.08 -7.88
CA ILE A 43 11.99 0.33 -7.03
C ILE A 43 12.35 0.79 -5.60
N PHE A 44 13.49 0.36 -5.06
CA PHE A 44 13.89 0.75 -3.70
C PHE A 44 14.54 2.13 -3.67
N THR A 45 15.33 2.47 -4.67
CA THR A 45 15.86 3.83 -4.82
C THR A 45 14.74 4.82 -5.13
N ASN A 46 13.77 4.43 -5.95
CA ASN A 46 12.54 5.18 -6.22
C ASN A 46 11.76 5.49 -4.93
N LEU A 47 11.52 4.47 -4.09
CA LEU A 47 10.89 4.65 -2.77
C LEU A 47 11.66 5.64 -1.89
N LYS A 48 12.98 5.48 -1.80
CA LYS A 48 13.80 6.35 -0.95
C LYS A 48 13.78 7.80 -1.41
N LEU A 49 13.78 8.04 -2.72
CA LEU A 49 13.67 9.39 -3.30
C LEU A 49 12.33 10.02 -2.96
N GLU A 50 11.23 9.27 -3.07
CA GLU A 50 9.90 9.75 -2.72
C GLU A 50 9.77 10.05 -1.23
N GLU A 51 10.22 9.15 -0.35
CA GLU A 51 10.23 9.40 1.10
C GLU A 51 11.09 10.61 1.47
N ALA A 52 12.21 10.81 0.78
CA ALA A 52 13.10 11.92 1.03
C ALA A 52 12.51 13.26 0.53
N LEU A 53 11.76 13.24 -0.56
CA LEU A 53 10.97 14.39 -1.02
C LEU A 53 9.93 14.79 0.04
N GLU A 54 9.15 13.83 0.55
CA GLU A 54 8.13 14.06 1.58
C GLU A 54 8.75 14.64 2.86
N LYS A 55 9.86 14.05 3.32
CA LYS A 55 10.58 14.48 4.53
C LYS A 55 11.46 15.72 4.33
N LYS A 56 11.54 16.26 3.10
CA LYS A 56 12.38 17.41 2.74
C LYS A 56 13.85 17.21 3.13
N GLN A 57 14.37 16.02 2.86
CA GLN A 57 15.72 15.62 3.25
C GLN A 57 16.55 15.19 2.04
N LYS A 58 17.88 15.27 2.21
CA LYS A 58 18.85 14.73 1.25
C LYS A 58 19.13 13.27 1.57
N LEU A 59 19.45 12.49 0.55
CA LEU A 59 19.84 11.09 0.71
C LEU A 59 21.01 10.72 -0.20
N LYS A 60 21.72 9.66 0.18
CA LYS A 60 22.76 9.09 -0.66
C LYS A 60 22.17 8.02 -1.58
N ILE A 61 22.40 8.17 -2.88
CA ILE A 61 22.01 7.21 -3.92
C ILE A 61 23.22 6.86 -4.79
N LYS A 62 23.10 5.78 -5.57
CA LYS A 62 24.14 5.34 -6.50
C LYS A 62 23.64 5.56 -7.93
N ILE A 63 24.40 6.29 -8.73
CA ILE A 63 24.15 6.57 -10.16
C ILE A 63 25.43 6.19 -10.91
N ASN A 64 25.33 5.35 -11.95
CA ASN A 64 26.49 4.91 -12.75
C ASN A 64 27.68 4.42 -11.92
N ASN A 65 27.38 3.64 -10.89
CA ASN A 65 28.32 3.16 -9.89
C ASN A 65 29.00 4.19 -8.97
N GLU A 66 28.70 5.48 -9.10
CA GLU A 66 29.21 6.55 -8.24
C GLU A 66 28.15 6.99 -7.20
N MET A 67 28.59 7.29 -5.99
CA MET A 67 27.72 7.77 -4.92
C MET A 67 27.43 9.26 -5.08
N HIS A 68 26.15 9.61 -4.99
CA HIS A 68 25.66 10.96 -5.11
C HIS A 68 24.83 11.34 -3.89
N THR A 69 24.87 12.62 -3.51
CA THR A 69 23.92 13.22 -2.57
C THR A 69 22.77 13.80 -3.38
N ALA A 70 21.63 13.13 -3.33
CA ALA A 70 20.40 13.56 -3.98
C ALA A 70 19.62 14.52 -3.08
N ASP A 71 19.12 15.58 -3.70
CA ASP A 71 18.16 16.53 -3.18
C ASP A 71 16.90 16.46 -4.08
N PRO A 72 15.89 15.67 -3.68
CA PRO A 72 14.66 15.52 -4.45
C PRO A 72 13.89 16.83 -4.64
N GLN A 73 13.99 17.78 -3.68
CA GLN A 73 13.30 19.07 -3.78
C GLN A 73 13.92 19.95 -4.86
N LEU A 74 15.26 19.94 -4.95
CA LEU A 74 16.00 20.64 -6.00
C LEU A 74 16.09 19.86 -7.30
N LYS A 75 15.53 18.64 -7.36
CA LYS A 75 15.56 17.76 -8.54
C LYS A 75 16.98 17.50 -9.03
N LYS A 76 17.93 17.35 -8.10
CA LYS A 76 19.36 17.22 -8.43
C LYS A 76 20.07 16.21 -7.55
N ALA A 77 21.08 15.57 -8.11
CA ALA A 77 22.04 14.73 -7.40
C ALA A 77 23.46 15.24 -7.65
N VAL A 78 24.27 15.34 -6.59
CA VAL A 78 25.63 15.85 -6.66
C VAL A 78 26.62 14.79 -6.23
N SER A 79 27.59 14.48 -7.10
CA SER A 79 28.67 13.54 -6.80
C SER A 79 29.75 14.19 -5.92
N ALA A 80 30.63 13.39 -5.32
CA ALA A 80 31.76 13.90 -4.55
C ALA A 80 32.67 14.83 -5.39
N ASN A 81 32.72 14.61 -6.70
CA ASN A 81 33.47 15.41 -7.66
C ASN A 81 32.71 16.65 -8.14
N ARG A 82 31.60 17.02 -7.48
CA ARG A 82 30.71 18.15 -7.82
C ARG A 82 30.07 18.06 -9.20
N LYS A 83 29.98 16.85 -9.78
CA LYS A 83 29.16 16.60 -10.96
C LYS A 83 27.68 16.65 -10.58
N ASN A 84 26.91 17.41 -11.32
CA ASN A 84 25.46 17.53 -11.12
C ASN A 84 24.75 16.58 -12.09
N VAL A 85 23.76 15.87 -11.57
CA VAL A 85 22.84 15.03 -12.34
C VAL A 85 21.43 15.54 -12.08
N GLU A 86 20.65 15.74 -13.14
CA GLU A 86 19.25 16.14 -13.02
C GLU A 86 18.39 14.92 -12.67
N LEU A 87 17.49 15.10 -11.71
CA LEU A 87 16.51 14.09 -11.29
C LEU A 87 15.13 14.52 -11.76
N ILE A 88 14.42 13.61 -12.43
CA ILE A 88 13.08 13.87 -12.93
C ILE A 88 12.11 12.96 -12.21
N ARG A 89 11.11 13.57 -11.55
CA ARG A 89 9.97 12.86 -10.97
C ARG A 89 8.81 12.93 -11.97
N LYS A 90 8.40 11.78 -12.48
CA LYS A 90 7.22 11.65 -13.33
C LYS A 90 6.08 11.04 -12.52
N GLU A 91 4.96 11.76 -12.47
CA GLU A 91 3.71 11.13 -12.03
C GLU A 91 3.25 10.20 -13.14
N LEU A 92 3.06 8.94 -12.80
CA LEU A 92 2.51 7.98 -13.72
C LEU A 92 1.01 8.26 -13.78
N LYS A 93 0.59 9.00 -14.81
CA LYS A 93 -0.84 9.14 -15.12
C LYS A 93 -1.43 7.75 -15.36
N ASP A 94 -2.67 7.60 -14.91
CA ASP A 94 -3.51 6.41 -14.80
C ASP A 94 -3.75 5.63 -16.13
N ASP A 95 -2.97 5.84 -17.19
CA ASP A 95 -3.18 5.23 -18.51
C ASP A 95 -2.97 3.70 -18.52
N ASN A 96 -2.24 3.17 -17.53
CA ASN A 96 -2.04 1.74 -17.29
C ASN A 96 -2.50 1.29 -15.90
N ALA A 97 -3.25 2.14 -15.19
CA ALA A 97 -3.74 1.77 -13.89
C ALA A 97 -4.69 0.59 -13.98
N LEU A 98 -4.52 -0.36 -13.06
CA LEU A 98 -5.45 -1.47 -12.95
C LEU A 98 -6.85 -0.90 -12.76
N PRO A 99 -7.84 -1.36 -13.54
CA PRO A 99 -9.17 -0.80 -13.48
C PRO A 99 -9.69 -0.86 -12.05
N LEU A 100 -10.26 0.27 -11.60
CA LEU A 100 -11.00 0.31 -10.36
C LEU A 100 -12.27 -0.54 -10.51
N PRO A 101 -12.82 -1.10 -9.42
CA PRO A 101 -14.05 -1.87 -9.51
C PRO A 101 -15.18 -1.01 -10.08
N SER A 102 -15.91 -1.56 -11.06
CA SER A 102 -16.96 -0.82 -11.78
C SER A 102 -18.13 -0.38 -10.90
N PHE A 103 -18.31 -1.02 -9.74
CA PHE A 103 -19.33 -0.69 -8.75
C PHE A 103 -18.88 0.39 -7.75
N TRP A 104 -17.64 0.90 -7.86
CA TRP A 104 -17.19 2.01 -7.02
C TRP A 104 -17.89 3.31 -7.42
N GLU A 105 -18.30 4.05 -6.41
CA GLU A 105 -18.92 5.37 -6.57
C GLU A 105 -17.85 6.43 -6.88
N ASP A 106 -18.27 7.51 -7.54
CA ASP A 106 -17.38 8.64 -7.85
C ASP A 106 -16.86 9.30 -6.56
N MET A 107 -15.55 9.26 -6.40
CA MET A 107 -14.86 9.82 -5.24
C MET A 107 -14.70 11.34 -5.27
N LYS A 108 -15.07 12.02 -6.37
CA LYS A 108 -15.02 13.49 -6.53
C LYS A 108 -13.63 14.08 -6.24
N GLY A 109 -12.57 13.34 -6.54
CA GLY A 109 -11.18 13.74 -6.31
C GLY A 109 -10.63 13.41 -4.93
N ASP A 110 -11.42 12.83 -4.03
CA ASP A 110 -10.93 12.34 -2.73
C ASP A 110 -9.95 11.18 -2.93
N LEU A 111 -8.87 11.16 -2.15
CA LEU A 111 -7.90 10.05 -2.16
C LEU A 111 -8.45 8.79 -1.46
N VAL A 112 -9.29 9.00 -0.44
CA VAL A 112 -9.98 7.95 0.31
C VAL A 112 -11.36 8.43 0.67
N LYS A 113 -12.38 7.60 0.45
CA LYS A 113 -13.77 7.94 0.75
C LYS A 113 -14.52 6.72 1.25
N LEU A 114 -15.36 6.95 2.26
CA LEU A 114 -16.25 5.94 2.81
C LEU A 114 -17.65 6.14 2.25
N PHE A 115 -18.26 5.05 1.80
CA PHE A 115 -19.61 5.03 1.28
C PHE A 115 -20.47 4.15 2.17
N ALA A 116 -21.42 4.76 2.87
CA ALA A 116 -22.36 4.02 3.70
C ALA A 116 -23.25 3.14 2.82
N LEU A 117 -23.31 1.85 3.13
CA LEU A 117 -24.21 0.93 2.46
C LEU A 117 -25.61 1.09 3.03
N THR A 118 -26.59 1.21 2.14
CA THR A 118 -28.00 1.22 2.53
C THR A 118 -28.37 -0.14 3.15
N PRO A 119 -28.93 -0.17 4.38
CA PRO A 119 -29.43 -1.40 4.98
C PRO A 119 -30.41 -2.12 4.06
N GLY A 120 -30.23 -3.43 3.91
CA GLY A 120 -31.07 -4.27 3.05
C GLY A 120 -30.73 -4.24 1.55
N SER A 121 -29.81 -3.39 1.11
CA SER A 121 -29.22 -3.49 -0.24
C SER A 121 -28.52 -4.84 -0.45
N LYS A 122 -28.31 -5.22 -1.72
CA LYS A 122 -27.64 -6.49 -2.05
C LYS A 122 -26.25 -6.57 -1.40
N GLU A 123 -25.43 -5.53 -1.55
CA GLU A 123 -24.08 -5.50 -0.99
C GLU A 123 -24.07 -5.55 0.54
N TYR A 124 -25.00 -4.84 1.20
CA TYR A 124 -25.17 -4.91 2.65
C TYR A 124 -25.48 -6.34 3.10
N LYS A 125 -26.46 -7.00 2.47
CA LYS A 125 -26.87 -8.37 2.79
C LYS A 125 -25.77 -9.39 2.50
N ASP A 126 -24.98 -9.16 1.46
CA ASP A 126 -23.84 -10.01 1.14
C ASP A 126 -22.79 -9.94 2.28
N VAL A 127 -22.45 -8.73 2.75
CA VAL A 127 -21.51 -8.54 3.88
C VAL A 127 -22.05 -9.13 5.19
N GLU A 128 -23.32 -8.89 5.51
CA GLU A 128 -23.99 -9.46 6.67
C GLU A 128 -24.04 -10.99 6.63
N GLY A 129 -24.30 -11.56 5.45
CA GLY A 129 -24.31 -12.99 5.21
C GLY A 129 -22.92 -13.62 5.41
N GLU A 130 -21.86 -12.96 4.96
CA GLU A 130 -20.48 -13.44 5.17
C GLU A 130 -20.07 -13.39 6.65
N LEU A 131 -20.49 -12.36 7.41
CA LEU A 131 -20.26 -12.30 8.86
C LEU A 131 -20.95 -13.47 9.56
N THR A 132 -22.22 -13.71 9.22
CA THR A 132 -23.02 -14.79 9.80
C THR A 132 -22.42 -16.16 9.48
N LYS A 133 -21.99 -16.40 8.23
CA LYS A 133 -21.29 -17.63 7.83
C LYS A 133 -19.99 -17.85 8.61
N ALA A 134 -19.32 -16.77 9.00
CA ALA A 134 -18.11 -16.82 9.84
C ALA A 134 -18.41 -17.01 11.34
N GLY A 135 -19.69 -17.18 11.72
CA GLY A 135 -20.12 -17.35 13.11
C GLY A 135 -20.16 -16.04 13.92
N LEU A 136 -20.10 -14.89 13.24
CA LEU A 136 -20.15 -13.58 13.87
C LEU A 136 -21.61 -13.07 13.90
N HIS A 137 -22.27 -13.26 15.03
CA HIS A 137 -23.61 -12.72 15.29
C HIS A 137 -23.51 -11.36 15.98
N VAL A 138 -23.36 -10.30 15.19
CA VAL A 138 -23.16 -8.93 15.68
C VAL A 138 -24.38 -8.05 15.43
N ASN A 139 -24.65 -7.12 16.34
CA ASN A 139 -25.62 -6.06 16.11
C ASN A 139 -24.99 -4.95 15.27
N ILE A 140 -25.25 -4.96 13.97
CA ILE A 140 -24.65 -4.04 12.99
C ILE A 140 -25.34 -2.68 13.09
N ILE A 141 -24.57 -1.64 13.38
CA ILE A 141 -25.02 -0.23 13.34
C ILE A 141 -24.92 0.32 11.92
N SER A 142 -23.78 0.08 11.27
CA SER A 142 -23.52 0.53 9.90
C SER A 142 -22.47 -0.31 9.20
N ILE A 143 -22.55 -0.35 7.87
CA ILE A 143 -21.52 -0.90 7.00
C ILE A 143 -21.11 0.20 6.03
N GLU A 144 -19.82 0.46 5.91
CA GLU A 144 -19.26 1.44 4.99
C GLU A 144 -18.24 0.76 4.08
N ARG A 145 -18.39 0.92 2.76
CA ARG A 145 -17.37 0.52 1.80
C ARG A 145 -16.25 1.55 1.81
N VAL A 146 -15.01 1.09 2.00
CA VAL A 146 -13.84 1.98 1.91
C VAL A 146 -13.30 1.94 0.49
N GLN A 147 -13.35 3.08 -0.20
CA GLN A 147 -12.74 3.26 -1.51
C GLN A 147 -11.41 3.98 -1.35
N ASN A 148 -10.33 3.28 -1.71
CA ASN A 148 -8.97 3.80 -1.74
C ASN A 148 -8.28 3.25 -3.00
N PRO A 149 -8.28 4.01 -4.12
CA PRO A 149 -7.75 3.59 -5.41
C PRO A 149 -6.31 3.08 -5.31
N THR A 150 -5.47 3.82 -4.58
CA THR A 150 -4.06 3.48 -4.38
C THR A 150 -3.91 2.12 -3.68
N LEU A 151 -4.57 1.90 -2.55
CA LEU A 151 -4.48 0.62 -1.85
C LEU A 151 -5.05 -0.54 -2.70
N TRP A 152 -6.12 -0.28 -3.47
CA TRP A 152 -6.73 -1.28 -4.34
C TRP A 152 -5.81 -1.72 -5.48
N GLN A 153 -5.27 -0.77 -6.24
CA GLN A 153 -4.34 -1.06 -7.33
C GLN A 153 -3.13 -1.84 -6.81
N ASN A 154 -2.62 -1.42 -5.65
CA ASN A 154 -1.51 -2.10 -4.99
C ASN A 154 -1.84 -3.54 -4.58
N TYR A 155 -3.02 -3.77 -4.03
CA TYR A 155 -3.51 -5.11 -3.73
C TYR A 155 -3.56 -5.99 -4.98
N GLN A 156 -4.09 -5.45 -6.08
CA GLN A 156 -4.20 -6.17 -7.35
C GLN A 156 -2.83 -6.53 -7.94
N ILE A 157 -1.82 -5.66 -7.82
CA ILE A 157 -0.43 -5.94 -8.22
C ILE A 157 0.13 -7.12 -7.40
N LEU A 158 0.01 -7.05 -6.06
CA LEU A 158 0.51 -8.10 -5.17
C LEU A 158 -0.22 -9.44 -5.39
N LYS A 159 -1.52 -9.40 -5.64
CA LYS A 159 -2.33 -10.57 -5.99
C LYS A 159 -1.75 -11.23 -7.24
N LYS A 160 -1.58 -10.51 -8.34
CA LYS A 160 -0.99 -11.05 -9.59
C LYS A 160 0.40 -11.65 -9.37
N GLN A 161 1.25 -10.98 -8.59
CA GLN A 161 2.58 -11.51 -8.25
C GLN A 161 2.50 -12.82 -7.47
N MET A 162 1.58 -12.93 -6.51
CA MET A 162 1.36 -14.13 -5.73
C MET A 162 0.81 -15.28 -6.58
N GLU A 163 -0.12 -14.98 -7.48
CA GLU A 163 -0.69 -15.96 -8.42
C GLU A 163 0.37 -16.52 -9.36
N ALA A 164 1.24 -15.66 -9.90
CA ALA A 164 2.38 -16.08 -10.73
C ALA A 164 3.37 -16.96 -9.95
N LYS A 165 3.69 -16.57 -8.71
CA LYS A 165 4.60 -17.32 -7.83
C LYS A 165 4.04 -18.70 -7.48
N ASN A 166 2.76 -18.76 -7.12
CA ASN A 166 2.12 -19.98 -6.63
C ASN A 166 1.54 -20.83 -7.75
N LYS A 167 1.50 -20.32 -8.99
CA LYS A 167 0.97 -20.98 -10.19
C LYS A 167 -0.51 -21.37 -10.05
N HIS A 168 -1.26 -20.64 -9.23
CA HIS A 168 -2.70 -20.79 -9.05
C HIS A 168 -3.31 -19.48 -8.54
N THR A 169 -4.64 -19.35 -8.64
CA THR A 169 -5.39 -18.15 -8.24
C THR A 169 -5.99 -18.22 -6.83
N ASN A 170 -5.98 -19.40 -6.20
CA ASN A 170 -6.54 -19.62 -4.87
C ASN A 170 -5.64 -19.09 -3.73
N ASN A 171 -5.37 -17.78 -3.72
CA ASN A 171 -4.50 -17.11 -2.76
C ASN A 171 -5.24 -16.08 -1.89
N GLU A 172 -6.47 -15.75 -2.26
CA GLU A 172 -7.28 -14.71 -1.62
C GLU A 172 -8.26 -15.35 -0.63
N LYS A 173 -8.38 -14.72 0.55
CA LYS A 173 -9.37 -15.09 1.57
C LYS A 173 -10.05 -13.83 2.09
N LEU A 174 -11.36 -13.92 2.29
CA LEU A 174 -12.11 -12.92 3.05
C LEU A 174 -11.93 -13.21 4.54
N LEU A 175 -11.53 -12.19 5.30
CA LEU A 175 -11.26 -12.28 6.74
C LEU A 175 -11.64 -10.98 7.44
N TYR A 176 -11.71 -11.05 8.76
CA TYR A 176 -12.17 -9.94 9.61
C TYR A 176 -11.04 -9.41 10.50
N HIS A 177 -11.04 -8.10 10.72
CA HIS A 177 -10.06 -7.42 11.58
C HIS A 177 -10.77 -6.45 12.53
N GLY A 178 -10.81 -6.79 13.82
CA GLY A 178 -11.24 -5.85 14.86
C GLY A 178 -10.12 -4.86 15.19
N THR A 179 -10.46 -3.58 15.36
CA THR A 179 -9.51 -2.53 15.71
C THR A 179 -10.14 -1.45 16.60
N LYS A 180 -9.30 -0.60 17.21
CA LYS A 180 -9.76 0.55 18.00
C LYS A 180 -10.17 1.68 17.07
N ALA A 181 -11.14 2.50 17.51
CA ALA A 181 -11.61 3.67 16.76
C ALA A 181 -10.46 4.60 16.33
N THR A 182 -9.45 4.79 17.18
CA THR A 182 -8.28 5.64 16.92
C THR A 182 -7.39 5.17 15.77
N SER A 183 -7.51 3.90 15.36
CA SER A 183 -6.69 3.31 14.29
C SER A 183 -7.38 3.33 12.93
N ILE A 184 -8.68 3.65 12.89
CA ILE A 184 -9.52 3.53 11.68
C ILE A 184 -9.00 4.43 10.57
N ASP A 185 -8.82 5.73 10.83
CA ASP A 185 -8.38 6.68 9.80
C ASP A 185 -7.02 6.33 9.22
N LEU A 186 -6.12 5.82 10.07
CA LEU A 186 -4.80 5.40 9.66
C LEU A 186 -4.87 4.17 8.75
N ILE A 187 -5.68 3.17 9.10
CA ILE A 187 -5.91 1.98 8.27
C ILE A 187 -6.58 2.37 6.95
N ASN A 188 -7.57 3.27 6.99
CA ASN A 188 -8.28 3.74 5.80
C ASN A 188 -7.33 4.41 4.79
N LYS A 189 -6.40 5.23 5.31
CA LYS A 189 -5.44 5.99 4.50
C LYS A 189 -4.23 5.16 4.05
N GLN A 190 -3.65 4.37 4.96
CA GLN A 190 -2.34 3.75 4.76
C GLN A 190 -2.40 2.21 4.67
N GLY A 191 -3.56 1.62 4.89
CA GLY A 191 -3.73 0.17 4.96
C GLY A 191 -3.17 -0.44 6.25
N PHE A 192 -3.12 -1.77 6.28
CA PHE A 192 -2.62 -2.51 7.44
C PHE A 192 -1.09 -2.41 7.57
N ASN A 193 -0.62 -1.91 8.70
CA ASN A 193 0.80 -1.88 9.05
C ASN A 193 1.08 -2.78 10.27
N ARG A 194 1.98 -3.74 10.09
CA ARG A 194 2.39 -4.66 11.16
C ARG A 194 2.99 -3.95 12.38
N ARG A 195 3.62 -2.78 12.23
CA ARG A 195 4.12 -1.99 13.36
C ARG A 195 2.99 -1.59 14.33
N ASN A 196 1.76 -1.51 13.83
CA ASN A 196 0.57 -1.16 14.61
C ASN A 196 -0.19 -2.38 15.16
N ALA A 197 0.28 -3.61 14.88
CA ALA A 197 -0.36 -4.86 15.30
C ALA A 197 -0.06 -5.27 16.76
N GLY A 198 0.77 -4.50 17.48
CA GLY A 198 1.33 -4.90 18.79
C GLY A 198 0.53 -4.47 20.03
N ALA A 199 -0.58 -3.73 19.90
CA ALA A 199 -1.29 -3.13 21.03
C ALA A 199 -2.62 -3.84 21.40
N HIS A 200 -2.59 -5.17 21.56
CA HIS A 200 -3.67 -6.06 22.10
C HIS A 200 -4.76 -6.45 21.06
N GLY A 201 -5.36 -7.65 21.02
CA GLY A 201 -5.26 -8.89 21.81
C GLY A 201 -6.05 -10.05 21.15
N ASN A 202 -5.61 -11.30 21.38
CA ASN A 202 -6.31 -12.61 21.37
C ASN A 202 -7.49 -12.94 20.41
N GLN A 203 -7.57 -12.36 19.21
CA GLN A 203 -8.09 -13.06 18.02
C GLN A 203 -7.17 -12.75 16.82
N SER A 204 -5.87 -12.98 17.03
CA SER A 204 -4.87 -12.71 16.02
C SER A 204 -4.64 -13.95 15.19
N LEU A 205 -5.25 -14.03 14.01
CA LEU A 205 -4.66 -14.81 12.92
C LEU A 205 -3.43 -14.04 12.42
N THR A 206 -2.38 -14.01 13.24
CA THR A 206 -1.03 -13.80 12.75
C THR A 206 -0.76 -14.96 11.80
N HIS A 207 -0.63 -14.71 10.51
CA HIS A 207 0.33 -15.30 9.56
C HIS A 207 -0.05 -14.79 8.16
N ASN A 208 0.80 -13.92 7.63
CA ASN A 208 0.93 -13.53 6.21
C ASN A 208 -0.37 -13.36 5.39
N THR A 209 -1.37 -12.71 5.97
CA THR A 209 -2.68 -12.64 5.36
C THR A 209 -2.81 -11.37 4.51
N HIS A 210 -2.81 -11.56 3.20
CA HIS A 210 -3.09 -10.53 2.23
C HIS A 210 -4.60 -10.33 2.21
N LEU A 211 -5.07 -9.47 3.12
CA LEU A 211 -6.47 -9.10 3.23
C LEU A 211 -6.89 -8.36 1.95
N LYS A 212 -8.04 -8.77 1.41
CA LYS A 212 -8.74 -8.12 0.30
C LYS A 212 -8.85 -6.62 0.60
N VAL A 213 -8.54 -5.77 -0.40
CA VAL A 213 -8.70 -4.31 -0.29
C VAL A 213 -10.09 -3.82 -0.69
N GLU A 214 -11.04 -4.74 -0.86
CA GLU A 214 -12.44 -4.47 -0.56
C GLU A 214 -12.65 -4.77 0.93
N TYR A 215 -12.26 -3.85 1.80
CA TYR A 215 -12.58 -3.95 3.22
C TYR A 215 -13.76 -3.04 3.51
N PHE A 216 -14.76 -3.63 4.15
CA PHE A 216 -15.87 -2.91 4.71
C PHE A 216 -15.52 -2.52 6.14
N ARG A 217 -15.81 -1.28 6.51
CA ARG A 217 -15.88 -0.89 7.91
C ARG A 217 -17.26 -1.27 8.43
N ILE A 218 -17.29 -2.14 9.43
CA ILE A 218 -18.53 -2.56 10.09
C ILE A 218 -18.50 -1.97 11.50
N SER A 219 -19.48 -1.13 11.81
CA SER A 219 -19.68 -0.60 13.16
C SER A 219 -20.68 -1.50 13.88
N VAL A 220 -20.30 -2.00 15.06
CA VAL A 220 -21.14 -2.90 15.88
C VAL A 220 -21.43 -2.25 17.23
N ALA A 221 -22.63 -2.48 17.76
CA ALA A 221 -22.95 -2.07 19.12
C ALA A 221 -22.23 -2.94 20.15
N THR A 222 -21.67 -2.33 21.20
CA THR A 222 -21.24 -3.04 22.41
C THR A 222 -22.42 -3.10 23.37
N ASN A 223 -22.80 -4.30 23.79
CA ASN A 223 -23.75 -4.50 24.89
C ASN A 223 -23.13 -4.09 26.23
#